data_AF-A0A958FN87-F1
#
_entry.id   AF-A0A958FN87-F1
#
_cell.length_a   1.000
_cell.length_b   1.000
_cell.length_c   1.000
_cell.angle_alpha   90.00
_cell.angle_beta   90.00
_cell.angle_gamma   90.00
#
_symmetry.space_group_name_H-M   'P 1'
#
loop_
_entity.id
_entity.type
_entity.pdbx_description
1 polymer ?
#
loop_
_entity_poly.entity_id
_entity_poly.type
_entity_poly.pdbx_seq_one_letter_code
_entity_poly.pdbx_strand_id
1 'polypeptide(L)'
;SPDRVLEMAELYITEAAAEGINHDVAFVQMCLETGFLRYGGSVYEKQYNFAGLGAVGGGVSGERFASARVGVRAHIQHLKAYASDQSLKQPLVDSRFSMVRRGCCPTIFHLSGNWAADKRYGQKLQSLIRELHSFGG
;
A
#
# COMPACT_ATOMS: atom_id res chain seq x y z
N SER A 1 -16.36 6.46 8.64
CA SER A 1 -17.21 7.55 8.13
C SER A 1 -16.67 8.00 6.77
N PRO A 2 -17.46 8.70 5.95
CA PRO A 2 -16.98 9.33 4.71
C PRO A 2 -15.73 10.18 4.93
N ASP A 3 -15.66 10.92 6.03
CA ASP A 3 -14.50 11.79 6.36
C ASP A 3 -13.18 11.03 6.44
N ARG A 4 -13.20 9.82 7.02
CA ARG A 4 -11.99 8.98 7.12
C ARG A 4 -11.51 8.46 5.76
N VAL A 5 -12.45 8.25 4.83
CA VAL A 5 -12.10 7.83 3.46
C VAL A 5 -11.43 8.98 2.72
N LEU A 6 -11.95 10.20 2.88
CA LEU A 6 -11.36 11.41 2.30
C LEU A 6 -9.98 11.68 2.89
N GLU A 7 -9.82 11.63 4.21
CA GLU A 7 -8.52 11.80 4.88
C GLU A 7 -7.50 10.77 4.38
N MET A 8 -7.91 9.51 4.23
CA MET A 8 -7.03 8.47 3.72
C MET A 8 -6.63 8.73 2.26
N ALA A 9 -7.57 9.13 1.40
CA ALA A 9 -7.28 9.47 0.02
C ALA A 9 -6.27 10.64 -0.07
N GLU A 10 -6.46 11.70 0.72
CA GLU A 10 -5.53 12.83 0.79
C GLU A 10 -4.12 12.42 1.25
N LEU A 11 -4.02 11.51 2.23
CA LEU A 11 -2.73 10.97 2.67
C LEU A 11 -2.04 10.20 1.55
N TYR A 12 -2.75 9.33 0.83
CA TYR A 12 -2.19 8.58 -0.30
C TYR A 12 -1.74 9.50 -1.43
N ILE A 13 -2.55 10.51 -1.79
CA ILE A 13 -2.16 11.51 -2.80
C ILE A 13 -0.88 12.22 -2.37
N THR A 14 -0.82 12.72 -1.14
CA THR A 14 0.30 13.53 -0.65
C THR A 14 1.59 12.72 -0.54
N GLU A 15 1.56 11.56 0.13
CA GLU A 15 2.75 10.75 0.36
C GLU A 15 3.24 10.09 -0.95
N ALA A 16 2.34 9.65 -1.83
CA ALA A 16 2.73 9.10 -3.12
C ALA A 16 3.35 10.15 -4.05
N ALA A 17 2.79 11.37 -4.08
CA ALA A 17 3.36 12.48 -4.85
C ALA A 17 4.78 12.83 -4.39
N ALA A 18 5.05 12.81 -3.08
CA ALA A 18 6.37 13.05 -2.53
C ALA A 18 7.40 12.04 -3.07
N GLU A 19 7.02 10.77 -3.20
CA GLU A 19 7.94 9.71 -3.61
C GLU A 19 7.95 9.41 -5.13
N GLY A 20 7.01 9.98 -5.89
CA GLY A 20 6.85 9.72 -7.33
C GLY A 20 6.12 8.42 -7.64
N ILE A 21 5.21 8.00 -6.75
CA ILE A 21 4.42 6.78 -6.87
C ILE A 21 3.00 7.13 -7.33
N ASN A 22 2.39 6.25 -8.13
CA ASN A 22 1.01 6.42 -8.56
C ASN A 22 0.07 6.18 -7.36
N HIS A 23 -0.66 7.22 -6.96
CA HIS A 23 -1.55 7.17 -5.79
C HIS A 23 -2.75 6.24 -6.01
N ASP A 24 -3.28 6.11 -7.23
CA ASP A 24 -4.38 5.18 -7.51
C ASP A 24 -3.94 3.74 -7.26
N VAL A 25 -2.74 3.37 -7.73
CA VAL A 25 -2.16 2.04 -7.48
C VAL A 25 -1.99 1.79 -5.98
N ALA A 26 -1.41 2.74 -5.25
CA ALA A 26 -1.21 2.58 -3.81
C ALA A 26 -2.55 2.52 -3.03
N PHE A 27 -3.54 3.30 -3.44
CA PHE A 27 -4.85 3.36 -2.79
C PHE A 27 -5.65 2.08 -3.03
N VAL A 28 -5.75 1.60 -4.28
CA VAL A 28 -6.45 0.33 -4.57
C VAL A 28 -5.71 -0.86 -3.98
N GLN A 29 -4.39 -0.81 -3.89
CA GLN A 29 -3.59 -1.81 -3.19
C GLN A 29 -3.96 -1.84 -1.70
N MET A 30 -4.04 -0.68 -1.05
CA MET A 30 -4.54 -0.58 0.33
C MET A 30 -5.95 -1.13 0.47
N CYS A 31 -6.87 -0.82 -0.45
CA CYS A 31 -8.21 -1.38 -0.44
C CYS A 31 -8.19 -2.91 -0.55
N LEU A 32 -7.32 -3.47 -1.40
CA LEU A 32 -7.19 -4.92 -1.55
C LEU A 32 -6.62 -5.57 -0.28
N GLU A 33 -5.55 -5.01 0.30
CA GLU A 33 -4.89 -5.52 1.50
C GLU A 33 -5.77 -5.41 2.75
N THR A 34 -6.59 -4.37 2.83
CA THR A 34 -7.42 -4.07 4.00
C THR A 34 -8.86 -4.56 3.89
N GLY A 35 -9.26 -5.11 2.74
CA GLY A 35 -10.68 -5.41 2.47
C GLY A 35 -11.55 -4.15 2.44
N PHE A 36 -11.10 -3.10 1.75
CA PHE A 36 -11.74 -1.78 1.58
C PHE A 36 -11.99 -1.06 2.90
N LEU A 37 -11.06 -1.18 3.85
CA LEU A 37 -11.25 -0.67 5.21
C LEU A 37 -12.53 -1.22 5.89
N ARG A 38 -13.16 -2.29 5.37
CA ARG A 38 -14.40 -2.88 5.90
C ARG A 38 -14.17 -3.77 7.11
N TYR A 39 -13.06 -3.58 7.82
CA TYR A 39 -12.87 -4.18 9.13
C TYR A 39 -13.99 -3.69 10.06
N GLY A 40 -14.97 -4.55 10.30
CA GLY A 40 -15.98 -4.37 11.33
C GLY A 40 -15.32 -4.32 12.71
N GLY A 41 -14.76 -3.18 13.07
CA GLY A 41 -14.72 -2.67 14.44
C GLY A 41 -13.62 -3.11 15.41
N SER A 42 -12.51 -3.77 15.07
CA SER A 42 -11.61 -4.21 16.18
C SER A 42 -10.08 -4.31 16.03
N VAL A 43 -9.45 -4.53 14.86
CA VAL A 43 -8.03 -4.96 14.89
C VAL A 43 -7.03 -4.04 14.19
N TYR A 44 -7.36 -3.44 13.03
CA TYR A 44 -6.35 -2.73 12.20
C TYR A 44 -6.25 -1.21 12.43
N GLU A 45 -7.25 -0.60 13.07
CA GLU A 45 -7.25 0.85 13.34
C GLU A 45 -6.08 1.28 14.26
N LYS A 46 -5.55 0.35 15.08
CA LYS A 46 -4.45 0.63 16.02
C LYS A 46 -3.06 0.40 15.43
N GLN A 47 -2.94 -0.36 14.33
CA GLN A 47 -1.64 -0.67 13.73
C GLN A 47 -1.24 0.34 12.67
N TYR A 48 -2.21 0.98 12.00
CA TYR A 48 -1.96 1.84 10.84
C TYR A 48 -1.13 1.14 9.74
N ASN A 49 -1.22 -0.19 9.64
CA ASN A 49 -0.49 -0.99 8.67
C ASN A 49 -1.40 -1.32 7.49
N PHE A 50 -1.34 -0.47 6.47
CA PHE A 50 -2.25 -0.51 5.32
C PHE A 50 -1.76 -1.39 4.17
N ALA A 51 -0.57 -1.98 4.30
CA ALA A 51 0.08 -2.78 3.26
C ALA A 51 0.40 -4.21 3.72
N GLY A 52 -0.10 -4.62 4.89
CA GLY A 52 0.15 -5.97 5.44
C GLY A 52 1.62 -6.23 5.79
N LEU A 53 2.41 -5.19 6.04
CA LEU A 53 3.85 -5.31 6.26
C LEU A 53 4.15 -6.18 7.49
N GLY A 54 4.97 -7.21 7.30
CA GLY A 54 5.37 -8.13 8.38
C GLY A 54 4.31 -9.11 8.85
N ALA A 55 3.10 -9.13 8.25
CA ALA A 55 2.07 -10.11 8.58
C ALA A 55 2.33 -11.43 7.83
N VAL A 56 3.15 -12.32 8.40
CA VAL A 56 3.58 -13.58 7.76
C VAL A 56 2.61 -14.76 7.98
N GLY A 57 1.35 -14.50 8.36
CA GLY A 57 0.39 -15.54 8.73
C GLY A 57 0.72 -16.20 10.08
N GLY A 58 -0.16 -17.09 10.55
CA GLY A 58 0.07 -17.87 11.78
C GLY A 58 0.02 -17.08 13.10
N GLY A 59 -0.63 -15.90 13.12
CA GLY A 59 -0.78 -15.08 14.32
C GLY A 59 0.39 -14.13 14.62
N VAL A 60 1.39 -14.04 13.73
CA VAL A 60 2.43 -13.02 13.83
C VAL A 60 1.80 -11.65 13.62
N SER A 61 1.99 -10.77 14.61
CA SER A 61 1.51 -9.39 14.53
C SER A 61 2.31 -8.63 13.47
N GLY A 62 1.64 -8.10 12.46
CA GLY A 62 2.27 -7.22 11.48
C GLY A 62 2.82 -5.94 12.12
N GLU A 63 3.56 -5.15 11.35
CA GLU A 63 4.12 -3.88 11.81
C GLU A 63 3.05 -2.93 12.34
N ARG A 64 3.47 -2.04 13.24
CA ARG A 64 2.64 -0.97 13.79
C ARG A 64 3.34 0.36 13.61
N PHE A 65 2.60 1.34 13.13
CA PHE A 65 3.06 2.70 12.93
C PHE A 65 2.44 3.65 13.96
N ALA A 66 3.05 4.82 14.13
CA ALA A 66 2.61 5.81 15.13
C ALA A 66 1.33 6.55 14.72
N SER A 67 1.06 6.65 13.42
CA SER A 67 -0.12 7.34 12.88
C SER A 67 -0.47 6.82 11.49
N ALA A 68 -1.68 7.15 11.01
CA ALA A 68 -2.11 6.82 9.66
C ALA A 68 -1.13 7.35 8.60
N ARG A 69 -0.66 8.59 8.74
CA ARG A 69 0.33 9.19 7.83
C ARG A 69 1.63 8.38 7.75
N VAL A 70 2.16 7.93 8.89
CA VAL A 70 3.39 7.11 8.92
C VAL A 70 3.15 5.75 8.27
N GLY A 71 1.97 5.15 8.51
CA GLY A 71 1.57 3.91 7.86
C GLY A 71 1.46 4.01 6.34
N VAL A 72 0.84 5.08 5.84
CA VAL A 72 0.76 5.37 4.41
C VAL A 72 2.16 5.60 3.84
N ARG A 73 3.02 6.37 4.52
CA ARG A 73 4.41 6.56 4.10
C ARG A 73 5.17 5.23 4.00
N ALA A 74 5.04 4.35 4.98
CA ALA A 74 5.67 3.04 4.94
C ALA A 74 5.20 2.21 3.74
N HIS A 75 3.89 2.22 3.45
CA HIS A 75 3.35 1.59 2.25
C HIS A 75 3.98 2.18 0.97
N ILE A 76 3.98 3.51 0.82
CA ILE A 76 4.54 4.18 -0.36
C ILE A 76 6.03 3.87 -0.53
N GLN A 77 6.80 3.86 0.56
CA GLN A 77 8.21 3.48 0.54
C GLN A 77 8.39 2.03 0.09
N HIS A 78 7.58 1.10 0.62
CA HIS A 78 7.64 -0.30 0.22
C HIS A 78 7.35 -0.46 -1.27
N LEU A 79 6.29 0.20 -1.76
CA LEU A 79 5.93 0.18 -3.18
C LEU A 79 7.02 0.81 -4.06
N LYS A 80 7.67 1.89 -3.59
CA LYS A 80 8.82 2.49 -4.27
C LYS A 80 10.03 1.55 -4.31
N ALA A 81 10.28 0.77 -3.26
CA ALA A 81 11.34 -0.23 -3.29
C ALA A 81 11.11 -1.23 -4.42
N TYR A 82 9.88 -1.71 -4.60
CA TYR A 82 9.51 -2.58 -5.70
C TYR A 82 9.60 -1.89 -7.08
N ALA A 83 9.06 -0.68 -7.20
CA ALA A 83 8.89 -0.01 -8.49
C ALA A 83 10.15 0.69 -9.03
N SER A 84 11.09 1.07 -8.18
CA SER A 84 12.21 1.94 -8.55
C SER A 84 13.46 1.72 -7.68
N ASP A 85 14.61 2.12 -8.21
CA ASP A 85 15.90 2.22 -7.51
C ASP A 85 16.23 3.66 -7.04
N GLN A 86 15.42 4.66 -7.37
CA GLN A 86 15.62 6.05 -6.96
C GLN A 86 15.58 6.24 -5.45
N SER A 87 16.43 7.10 -4.89
CA SER A 87 16.43 7.42 -3.46
C SER A 87 15.06 7.89 -2.94
N LEU A 88 14.79 7.58 -1.67
CA LEU A 88 13.63 8.13 -0.95
C LEU A 88 13.77 9.66 -0.82
N LYS A 89 12.64 10.35 -0.88
CA LYS A 89 12.59 11.82 -0.66
C LYS A 89 12.15 12.17 0.75
N GLN A 90 11.50 11.24 1.45
CA GLN A 90 11.10 11.35 2.85
C GLN A 90 11.94 10.44 3.75
N PRO A 91 12.00 10.73 5.07
CA PRO A 91 12.66 9.84 6.03
C PRO A 91 12.14 8.41 5.95
N LEU A 92 13.05 7.43 5.94
CA LEU A 92 12.72 6.00 5.91
C LEU A 92 11.96 5.60 7.19
N VAL A 93 10.78 5.01 7.01
CA VAL A 93 9.94 4.48 8.10
C VAL A 93 9.53 3.02 7.88
N ASP A 94 9.62 2.52 6.64
CA ASP A 94 9.44 1.09 6.33
C ASP A 94 10.69 0.30 6.78
N SER A 95 10.56 -0.51 7.83
CA SER A 95 11.67 -1.31 8.34
C SER A 95 12.12 -2.43 7.38
N ARG A 96 11.27 -2.77 6.41
CA ARG A 96 11.47 -3.84 5.43
C ARG A 96 11.96 -3.31 4.08
N PHE A 97 12.16 -2.01 3.93
CA PHE A 97 12.56 -1.38 2.67
C PHE A 97 13.84 -2.00 2.09
N SER A 98 14.81 -2.32 2.94
CA SER A 98 16.08 -2.94 2.57
C SER A 98 15.97 -4.43 2.20
N MET A 99 14.85 -5.09 2.52
CA MET A 99 14.60 -6.50 2.20
C MET A 99 14.11 -6.69 0.76
N VAL A 100 13.67 -5.62 0.10
CA VAL A 100 13.19 -5.66 -1.29
C VAL A 100 14.36 -5.47 -2.23
N ARG A 101 14.50 -6.35 -3.23
CA ARG A 101 15.40 -6.09 -4.36
C ARG A 101 14.85 -4.90 -5.15
N ARG A 102 15.53 -3.77 -5.05
CA ARG A 102 15.03 -2.50 -5.60
C ARG A 102 14.77 -2.55 -7.10
N GLY A 103 13.65 -1.96 -7.54
CA GLY A 103 13.26 -1.85 -8.95
C GLY A 103 12.87 -3.17 -9.62
N CYS A 104 12.63 -4.25 -8.87
CA CYS A 104 12.29 -5.55 -9.44
C CYS A 104 10.88 -5.64 -10.04
N CYS A 105 9.99 -4.70 -9.71
CA CYS A 105 8.59 -4.71 -10.12
C CYS A 105 8.14 -3.35 -10.69
N PRO A 106 8.57 -2.99 -11.91
CA PRO A 106 8.24 -1.69 -12.52
C PRO A 106 6.76 -1.55 -12.94
N THR A 107 5.98 -2.62 -12.89
CA THR A 107 4.54 -2.61 -13.21
C THR A 107 3.76 -3.41 -12.18
N ILE A 108 2.45 -3.13 -12.05
CA ILE A 108 1.56 -3.84 -11.12
C ILE A 108 1.53 -5.35 -11.33
N PHE A 109 1.82 -5.84 -12.54
CA PHE A 109 1.84 -7.27 -12.85
C PHE A 109 3.04 -7.98 -12.24
N HIS A 110 4.17 -7.30 -12.08
CA HIS A 110 5.34 -7.87 -11.45
C HIS A 110 5.17 -8.04 -9.93
N LEU A 111 4.23 -7.32 -9.30
CA LEU A 111 3.91 -7.52 -7.88
C LEU A 111 3.36 -8.93 -7.60
N SER A 112 2.79 -9.61 -8.61
CA SER A 112 2.38 -11.01 -8.51
C SER A 112 3.57 -11.92 -8.22
N GLY A 113 3.54 -12.61 -7.08
CA GLY A 113 4.61 -13.48 -6.61
C GLY A 113 5.80 -12.78 -5.94
N ASN A 114 5.86 -11.44 -5.98
CA ASN A 114 6.89 -10.64 -5.33
C ASN A 114 6.34 -9.94 -4.08
N TRP A 115 5.30 -9.13 -4.26
CA TRP A 115 4.58 -8.49 -3.15
C TRP A 115 3.68 -9.50 -2.42
N ALA A 116 2.83 -10.18 -3.18
CA ALA A 116 1.94 -11.21 -2.66
C ALA A 116 2.23 -12.54 -3.35
N ALA A 117 2.11 -13.65 -2.63
CA ALA A 117 2.27 -14.99 -3.21
C ALA A 117 1.26 -15.27 -4.34
N ASP A 118 0.11 -14.59 -4.33
CA ASP A 118 -0.92 -14.71 -5.34
C ASP A 118 -0.41 -14.31 -6.74
N LYS A 119 -0.44 -15.26 -7.67
CA LYS A 119 -0.03 -15.06 -9.07
C LYS A 119 -1.00 -14.16 -9.85
N ARG A 120 -2.21 -13.94 -9.33
CA ARG A 120 -3.24 -13.06 -9.93
C ARG A 120 -3.29 -11.68 -9.30
N TYR A 121 -2.35 -11.34 -8.42
CA TYR A 121 -2.37 -10.10 -7.66
C TYR A 121 -2.41 -8.85 -8.57
N GLY A 122 -1.52 -8.78 -9.56
CA GLY A 122 -1.52 -7.67 -10.51
C GLY A 122 -2.80 -7.53 -11.33
N GLN A 123 -3.46 -8.65 -11.68
CA GLN A 123 -4.75 -8.64 -12.37
C GLN A 123 -5.87 -8.12 -11.45
N LYS A 124 -5.85 -8.47 -10.16
CA LYS A 124 -6.78 -7.91 -9.17
C LYS A 124 -6.62 -6.40 -9.06
N LEU A 125 -5.38 -5.92 -8.94
CA LEU A 125 -5.09 -4.48 -8.92
C LEU A 125 -5.61 -3.81 -10.20
N GLN A 126 -5.33 -4.38 -11.38
CA GLN A 126 -5.83 -3.83 -12.64
C GLN A 126 -7.35 -3.73 -12.66
N SER A 127 -8.07 -4.75 -12.19
CA SER A 127 -9.53 -4.75 -12.13
C SER A 127 -10.04 -3.63 -11.24
N LEU A 128 -9.45 -3.46 -10.06
CA LEU A 128 -9.82 -2.41 -9.11
C LEU A 128 -9.52 -1.00 -9.64
N ILE A 129 -8.41 -0.81 -10.36
CA ILE A 129 -8.10 0.47 -11.02
C ILE A 129 -9.15 0.79 -12.09
N ARG A 130 -9.54 -0.19 -12.91
CA ARG A 130 -10.60 0.00 -13.91
C ARG A 130 -11.93 0.37 -13.27
N GLU A 131 -12.28 -0.28 -12.16
CA GLU A 131 -13.49 0.05 -11.40
C GLU A 131 -13.43 1.47 -10.83
N LEU A 132 -12.30 1.84 -10.21
CA LEU A 132 -12.05 3.19 -9.69
C LEU A 132 -12.25 4.25 -10.77
N HIS A 133 -11.76 4.01 -11.99
CA HIS A 133 -11.89 4.93 -13.13
C HIS A 133 -13.24 4.82 -13.87
N SER A 134 -14.08 3.84 -13.57
CA SER A 134 -15.39 3.66 -14.21
C SER A 134 -16.49 4.55 -13.62
N PHE A 135 -16.26 5.14 -12.44
CA PHE A 135 -17.20 6.05 -11.79
C PHE A 135 -17.05 7.47 -12.37
N GLY A 136 -17.69 7.70 -13.51
CA GLY A 136 -17.68 8.98 -14.23
C GLY A 136 -17.12 8.87 -15.65
N GLY A 137 -17.97 8.40 -16.56
CA GLY A 137 -17.79 8.38 -18.01
C GLY A 137 -19.14 8.39 -18.70
#